data_AF-A0ABD7W1Z0-F1
#
_entry.id   AF-A0ABD7W1Z0-F1
#
_cell.length_a   1.000
_cell.length_b   1.000
_cell.length_c   1.000
_cell.angle_alpha   90.00
_cell.angle_beta   90.00
_cell.angle_gamma   90.00
#
_symmetry.space_group_name_H-M   'P 1'
#
loop_
_entity.id
_entity.type
_entity.pdbx_description
1 polymer ?
#
loop_
_entity_poly.entity_id
_entity_poly.type
_entity_poly.pdbx_seq_one_letter_code
_entity_poly.pdbx_strand_id
1 'polypeptide(L)'
;MKYVVSGGATLSFADGSKFELSQGIHDSSSFPKEVKDHWAFKAYARPIDESDLANEQSTEDLTASLVLLAEENNTLKAQLAAHEKTITDQGNEITDLKAQLAAAQAASAGNADATDKADTTGGDAKNAKKQQASN
;
A
#
# COMPACT_ATOMS: atom_id res chain seq x y z
N MET A 1 -28.81 25.61 21.27
CA MET A 1 -29.37 24.31 21.73
C MET A 1 -30.36 23.80 20.71
N LYS A 2 -30.20 22.55 20.26
CA LYS A 2 -31.04 21.90 19.24
C LYS A 2 -31.87 20.79 19.89
N TYR A 3 -32.86 20.27 19.17
CA TYR A 3 -33.62 19.08 19.57
C TYR A 3 -33.57 18.04 18.48
N VAL A 4 -33.43 16.77 18.87
CA VAL A 4 -33.66 15.62 18.00
C VAL A 4 -35.06 15.08 18.23
N VAL A 5 -35.85 14.99 17.15
CA VAL A 5 -37.18 14.39 17.15
C VAL A 5 -37.08 12.96 16.63
N SER A 6 -37.33 11.98 17.50
CA SER A 6 -37.13 10.55 17.21
C SER A 6 -38.20 9.94 16.30
N GLY A 7 -39.39 10.56 16.21
CA GLY A 7 -40.49 10.12 15.36
C GLY A 7 -41.52 11.23 15.17
N GLY A 8 -42.13 11.28 13.98
CA GLY A 8 -43.13 12.30 13.64
C GLY A 8 -44.36 12.20 14.53
N ALA A 9 -44.84 13.33 15.07
CA ALA A 9 -45.98 13.35 15.98
C ALA A 9 -46.76 14.65 15.88
N THR A 10 -48.06 14.61 16.15
CA THR A 10 -48.90 15.82 16.22
C THR A 10 -49.31 16.08 17.65
N LEU A 11 -48.84 17.19 18.22
CA LEU A 11 -49.27 17.69 19.52
C LEU A 11 -50.61 18.41 19.34
N SER A 12 -51.58 18.09 20.19
CA SER A 12 -52.90 18.75 20.20
C SER A 12 -53.07 19.51 21.51
N PHE A 13 -53.44 20.78 21.42
CA PHE A 13 -53.55 21.69 22.56
C PHE A 13 -55.00 21.86 23.01
N ALA A 14 -55.19 22.41 24.22
CA ALA A 14 -56.52 22.58 24.82
C ALA A 14 -57.40 23.60 24.09
N ASP A 15 -56.80 24.51 23.32
CA ASP A 15 -57.49 25.46 22.44
C ASP A 15 -57.94 24.84 21.10
N GLY A 16 -57.67 23.54 20.90
CA GLY A 16 -57.96 22.82 19.66
C GLY A 16 -56.91 23.00 18.57
N SER A 17 -55.88 23.80 18.79
CA SER A 17 -54.75 23.94 17.87
C SER A 17 -53.89 22.68 17.85
N LYS A 18 -53.12 22.51 16.77
CA LYS A 18 -52.22 21.36 16.58
C LYS A 18 -50.86 21.82 16.09
N PHE A 19 -49.82 21.14 16.53
CA PHE A 19 -48.45 21.37 16.07
C PHE A 19 -47.81 20.05 15.65
N GLU A 20 -47.22 20.01 14.47
CA GLU A 20 -46.56 18.83 13.94
C GLU A 20 -45.06 18.86 14.26
N LEU A 21 -44.59 17.82 14.94
CA LEU A 21 -43.18 17.51 15.13
C LEU A 21 -42.75 16.63 13.95
N SER A 22 -41.89 17.15 13.09
CA SER A 22 -41.24 16.37 12.04
C SER A 22 -40.00 15.66 12.57
N GLN A 23 -39.76 14.43 12.14
CA GLN A 23 -38.58 13.66 12.54
C GLN A 23 -37.30 14.37 12.07
N GLY A 24 -36.26 14.38 12.91
CA GLY A 24 -34.96 14.99 12.58
C GLY A 24 -34.46 15.99 13.62
N ILE A 25 -33.39 16.70 13.27
CA ILE A 25 -32.75 17.71 14.14
C ILE A 25 -33.31 19.09 13.81
N HIS A 26 -33.78 19.78 14.84
CA HIS A 26 -34.41 21.10 14.74
C HIS A 26 -33.79 22.07 15.73
N ASP A 27 -33.67 23.33 15.34
CA ASP A 27 -33.27 24.38 16.27
C ASP A 27 -34.35 24.65 17.32
N SER A 28 -33.95 25.07 18.52
CA SER A 28 -34.89 25.45 19.58
C SER A 28 -35.85 26.59 19.17
N SER A 29 -35.46 27.40 18.17
CA SER A 29 -36.31 28.43 17.56
C SER A 29 -37.43 27.87 16.69
N SER A 30 -37.31 26.62 16.21
CA SER A 30 -38.36 25.95 15.43
C SER A 30 -39.54 25.54 16.29
N PHE A 31 -39.40 25.54 17.62
CA PHE A 31 -40.45 25.19 18.56
C PHE A 31 -40.87 26.39 19.41
N PRO A 32 -42.13 26.84 19.28
CA PRO A 32 -42.73 27.79 20.21
C PRO A 32 -42.63 27.34 21.67
N LYS A 33 -42.76 28.28 22.61
CA LYS A 33 -42.65 27.97 24.04
C LYS A 33 -43.74 26.99 24.48
N GLU A 34 -44.94 27.18 23.97
CA GLU A 34 -46.14 26.37 24.21
C GLU A 34 -45.91 24.92 23.77
N VAL A 35 -45.21 24.73 22.65
CA VAL A 35 -44.82 23.41 22.15
C VAL A 35 -43.79 22.76 23.07
N LYS A 36 -42.77 23.50 23.50
CA LYS A 36 -41.73 22.98 24.41
C LYS A 36 -42.26 22.62 25.80
N ASP A 37 -43.27 23.34 26.27
CA ASP A 37 -43.94 23.12 27.55
C ASP A 37 -45.02 22.02 27.48
N HIS A 38 -45.38 21.56 26.28
CA HIS A 38 -46.38 20.52 26.10
C HIS A 38 -45.93 19.19 26.74
N TRP A 39 -46.81 18.55 27.50
CA TRP A 39 -46.49 17.34 28.29
C TRP A 39 -45.88 16.20 27.45
N ALA A 40 -46.34 16.04 26.21
CA ALA A 40 -45.84 15.01 25.29
C ALA A 40 -44.57 15.42 24.53
N PHE A 41 -44.14 16.69 24.56
CA PHE A 41 -43.01 17.16 23.76
C PHE A 41 -41.73 16.40 24.06
N LYS A 42 -41.40 16.19 25.35
CA LYS A 42 -40.19 15.46 25.78
C LYS A 42 -40.19 13.97 25.42
N ALA A 43 -41.35 13.39 25.09
CA ALA A 43 -41.44 12.01 24.63
C ALA A 43 -40.96 11.86 23.17
N TYR A 44 -41.10 12.92 22.39
CA TYR A 44 -40.76 12.91 20.96
C TYR A 44 -39.49 13.70 20.64
N ALA A 45 -39.21 14.77 21.38
CA ALA A 45 -38.08 15.67 21.17
C ALA A 45 -37.13 15.66 22.39
N ARG A 46 -35.87 15.32 22.16
CA ARG A 46 -34.81 15.40 23.19
C ARG A 46 -33.85 16.54 22.88
N PRO A 47 -33.45 17.36 23.86
CA PRO A 47 -32.42 18.37 23.64
C PRO A 47 -31.12 17.67 23.28
N ILE A 48 -30.40 18.23 22.31
CA ILE A 48 -29.05 17.84 21.96
C ILE A 48 -28.19 19.11 22.08
N ASP A 49 -27.13 19.02 22.88
CA ASP A 49 -26.17 20.10 23.01
C ASP A 49 -25.19 20.04 21.83
N GLU A 50 -24.64 21.20 21.45
CA GLU A 50 -23.70 21.31 20.32
C GLU A 50 -22.46 20.40 20.49
N SER A 51 -22.10 20.08 21.74
CA SER A 51 -21.05 19.12 22.07
C SER A 51 -21.38 17.68 21.64
N ASP A 52 -22.64 17.25 21.77
CA ASP A 52 -23.03 15.88 21.40
C ASP A 52 -23.07 15.71 19.89
N LEU A 53 -23.53 16.75 19.16
CA LEU A 53 -23.51 16.76 17.70
C LEU A 53 -22.06 16.80 17.15
N ALA A 54 -21.18 17.56 17.79
CA ALA A 54 -19.76 17.58 17.45
C ALA A 54 -19.08 16.21 17.71
N ASN A 55 -19.47 15.53 18.79
CA ASN A 55 -18.97 14.19 19.11
C ASN A 55 -19.39 13.16 18.05
N GLU A 56 -20.65 13.18 17.59
CA GLU A 56 -21.12 12.28 16.53
C GLU A 56 -20.38 12.53 15.21
N GLN A 57 -20.26 13.79 14.76
CA GLN A 57 -19.51 14.13 13.55
C GLN A 57 -18.03 13.71 13.65
N SER A 58 -17.39 13.97 14.80
CA SER A 58 -16.00 13.55 15.02
C SER A 58 -15.84 12.04 14.99
N THR A 59 -16.86 11.28 15.42
CA THR A 59 -16.84 9.81 15.41
C THR A 59 -16.96 9.26 13.99
N GLU A 60 -17.81 9.86 13.16
CA GLU A 60 -17.91 9.53 11.74
C GLU A 60 -16.61 9.84 10.99
N ASP A 61 -16.02 11.01 11.22
CA ASP A 61 -14.74 11.42 10.60
C ASP A 61 -13.58 10.51 11.03
N LEU A 62 -13.54 10.11 12.31
CA LEU A 62 -12.57 9.14 12.82
C LEU A 62 -12.76 7.76 12.18
N THR A 63 -14.00 7.32 12.00
CA THR A 63 -14.32 6.04 11.36
C THR A 63 -13.88 6.02 9.91
N ALA A 64 -14.17 7.08 9.16
CA ALA A 64 -13.71 7.24 7.78
C ALA A 64 -12.17 7.24 7.69
N SER A 65 -11.50 7.94 8.61
CA SER A 65 -10.04 7.97 8.68
C SER A 65 -9.43 6.59 8.98
N LEU A 66 -10.06 5.80 9.86
CA LEU A 66 -9.63 4.43 10.16
C LEU A 66 -9.75 3.50 8.94
N VAL A 67 -10.80 3.65 8.14
CA VAL A 67 -10.96 2.88 6.89
C VAL A 67 -9.84 3.22 5.91
N LEU A 68 -9.59 4.50 5.66
CA LEU A 68 -8.50 4.94 4.77
C LEU A 68 -7.14 4.43 5.25
N LEU A 69 -6.87 4.52 6.56
CA LEU A 69 -5.61 4.04 7.13
C LEU A 69 -5.47 2.52 7.04
N ALA A 70 -6.58 1.77 7.15
CA ALA A 70 -6.58 0.31 6.97
C ALA A 70 -6.31 -0.07 5.51
N GLU A 71 -6.89 0.66 4.55
CA GLU A 71 -6.62 0.49 3.12
C GLU A 71 -5.15 0.77 2.80
N GLU A 72 -4.61 1.90 3.27
CA GLU A 72 -3.20 2.26 3.07
C GLU A 72 -2.26 1.20 3.67
N ASN A 73 -2.55 0.71 4.88
CA ASN A 73 -1.78 -0.37 5.49
C ASN A 73 -1.78 -1.66 4.66
N ASN A 74 -2.92 -2.02 4.07
CA ASN A 74 -3.00 -3.21 3.21
C ASN A 74 -2.20 -3.01 1.92
N THR A 75 -2.26 -1.82 1.32
CA THR A 75 -1.45 -1.46 0.15
C THR A 75 0.05 -1.52 0.48
N LEU A 76 0.48 -0.94 1.60
CA LEU A 76 1.89 -0.97 2.03
C LEU A 76 2.39 -2.39 2.28
N LYS A 77 1.57 -3.25 2.92
CA LYS A 77 1.90 -4.68 3.10
C LYS A 77 2.06 -5.41 1.78
N ALA A 78 1.18 -5.15 0.80
CA ALA A 78 1.28 -5.76 -0.52
C ALA A 78 2.55 -5.32 -1.27
N GLN A 79 2.90 -4.03 -1.19
CA GLN A 79 4.14 -3.50 -1.76
C GLN A 79 5.37 -4.14 -1.09
N LEU A 80 5.37 -4.28 0.23
CA LEU A 80 6.47 -4.91 0.97
C LEU A 80 6.68 -6.36 0.52
N ALA A 81 5.60 -7.14 0.40
CA ALA A 81 5.67 -8.51 -0.10
C ALA A 81 6.21 -8.59 -1.54
N ALA A 82 5.81 -7.66 -2.41
CA ALA A 82 6.32 -7.59 -3.77
C ALA A 82 7.82 -7.26 -3.80
N HIS A 83 8.26 -6.28 -3.00
CA HIS A 83 9.67 -5.90 -2.90
C HIS A 83 10.54 -7.04 -2.34
N GLU A 84 10.06 -7.77 -1.32
CA GLU A 84 10.76 -8.93 -0.75
C GLU A 84 11.00 -10.01 -1.81
N LYS A 85 10.00 -10.25 -2.66
CA LYS A 85 10.11 -11.18 -3.79
C LYS A 85 11.15 -10.70 -4.80
N THR A 86 11.11 -9.42 -5.19
CA THR A 86 12.09 -8.84 -6.11
C THR A 86 13.51 -8.94 -5.58
N ILE A 87 13.72 -8.65 -4.29
CA ILE A 87 15.04 -8.78 -3.64
C ILE A 87 15.53 -10.23 -3.70
N THR A 88 14.64 -11.18 -3.43
CA THR A 88 14.98 -12.62 -3.50
C THR A 88 15.37 -13.02 -4.92
N ASP A 89 14.57 -12.65 -5.91
CA ASP A 89 14.82 -12.97 -7.33
C ASP A 89 16.16 -12.39 -7.79
N GLN A 90 16.44 -11.11 -7.47
CA GLN A 90 17.71 -10.45 -7.78
C GLN A 90 18.89 -11.08 -7.04
N GLY A 91 18.71 -11.50 -5.79
CA GLY A 91 19.74 -12.20 -5.01
C GLY A 91 20.16 -13.53 -5.64
N ASN A 92 19.19 -14.27 -6.18
CA ASN A 92 19.46 -15.52 -6.91
C ASN A 92 20.22 -15.23 -8.21
N GLU A 93 19.78 -14.25 -9.00
CA GLU A 93 20.45 -13.87 -10.25
C GLU A 93 21.90 -13.43 -10.03
N ILE A 94 22.17 -12.63 -8.98
CA ILE A 94 23.53 -12.24 -8.60
C ILE A 94 24.38 -13.47 -8.26
N THR A 95 23.81 -14.46 -7.58
CA THR A 95 24.51 -15.69 -7.21
C THR A 95 24.88 -16.49 -8.45
N ASP A 96 23.94 -16.65 -9.39
CA ASP A 96 24.15 -17.36 -10.65
C ASP A 96 25.19 -16.66 -11.53
N LEU A 97 25.10 -15.33 -11.66
CA LEU A 97 26.07 -14.54 -12.44
C LEU A 97 27.48 -14.62 -11.83
N LYS A 98 27.60 -14.61 -10.49
CA LYS A 98 28.90 -14.82 -9.82
C LYS A 98 29.47 -16.20 -10.10
N ALA A 99 28.64 -17.24 -10.10
CA ALA A 99 29.08 -18.59 -10.44
C ALA A 99 29.55 -18.70 -11.90
N GLN A 100 28.79 -18.11 -12.83
CA GLN A 100 29.17 -18.05 -14.25
C GLN A 100 30.47 -17.28 -14.46
N LEU A 101 30.66 -16.14 -13.77
CA LEU A 101 31.89 -15.35 -13.84
C LEU A 101 33.09 -16.16 -13.34
N ALA A 102 32.95 -16.87 -12.22
CA ALA A 102 34.01 -17.73 -11.68
C ALA A 102 34.37 -18.87 -12.65
N ALA A 103 33.37 -19.51 -13.27
CA ALA A 103 33.57 -20.55 -14.27
C ALA A 103 34.29 -20.01 -15.53
N ALA A 104 33.90 -18.83 -16.01
CA ALA A 104 34.54 -18.18 -17.16
C ALA A 104 35.99 -17.79 -16.88
N GLN A 105 36.27 -17.28 -15.67
CA GLN A 105 37.64 -16.97 -15.25
C GLN A 105 38.51 -18.23 -15.19
N ALA A 106 37.99 -19.32 -14.63
CA ALA A 106 38.69 -20.61 -14.59
C ALA A 106 38.97 -21.16 -16.01
N ALA A 107 38.01 -21.05 -16.93
CA ALA A 107 38.19 -21.45 -18.32
C ALA A 107 39.26 -20.61 -19.05
N SER A 108 39.36 -19.31 -18.76
CA SER A 108 40.40 -18.44 -19.34
C SER A 108 41.81 -18.73 -18.79
N ALA A 109 41.92 -19.12 -17.52
CA ALA A 109 43.19 -19.49 -16.90
C ALA A 109 43.73 -20.84 -17.40
N GLY A 110 42.85 -21.79 -17.71
CA GLY A 110 43.22 -23.10 -18.28
C GLY A 110 43.77 -23.05 -19.71
N ASN A 111 43.55 -21.96 -20.45
CA ASN A 111 44.00 -21.82 -21.84
C ASN A 111 45.43 -21.27 -21.97
N ALA A 112 46.06 -20.82 -20.86
CA ALA A 112 47.43 -20.31 -20.87
C ALA A 112 48.51 -21.41 -20.71
N ASP A 113 48.13 -22.63 -20.31
CA ASP A 113 49.08 -23.72 -20.01
C ASP A 113 49.19 -24.76 -21.15
N ALA A 114 48.38 -24.63 -22.21
CA ALA A 114 48.31 -25.60 -23.31
C ALA A 114 49.13 -25.23 -24.57
N THR A 115 49.96 -24.18 -24.53
CA THR A 115 50.75 -23.75 -25.72
C THR A 115 52.21 -24.22 -25.72
N ASP A 116 52.72 -24.87 -24.66
CA ASP A 116 54.18 -25.14 -24.56
C ASP A 116 54.58 -26.62 -24.65
N LYS A 117 53.72 -27.49 -25.21
CA LYS A 117 54.12 -28.88 -25.45
C LYS A 117 53.46 -29.54 -26.65
N ALA A 118 54.01 -29.27 -27.84
CA ALA A 118 53.95 -30.18 -28.97
C ALA A 118 55.33 -30.25 -29.65
N ASP A 119 56.06 -31.25 -29.20
CA ASP A 119 57.15 -31.95 -29.86
C ASP A 119 56.90 -32.10 -31.39
N THR A 120 57.77 -31.50 -32.21
CA THR A 120 57.90 -31.85 -33.63
C THR A 120 59.17 -32.65 -33.83
N THR A 121 59.08 -33.96 -33.60
CA THR A 121 60.06 -34.93 -34.09
C THR A 121 59.67 -35.35 -35.53
N GLY A 122 60.53 -35.02 -36.50
CA GLY A 122 60.71 -35.81 -37.73
C GLY A 122 60.25 -35.17 -39.05
N GLY A 123 61.21 -34.74 -39.89
CA GLY A 123 60.95 -34.43 -41.31
C GLY A 123 62.07 -33.66 -42.02
N ASP A 124 63.11 -34.38 -42.44
CA ASP A 124 64.00 -34.12 -43.59
C ASP A 124 64.57 -32.71 -43.88
N ALA A 125 65.87 -32.55 -43.63
CA ALA A 125 66.73 -31.61 -44.37
C ALA A 125 68.14 -32.19 -44.59
N LYS A 126 68.24 -33.25 -45.41
CA LYS A 126 69.51 -33.62 -46.06
C LYS A 126 69.70 -32.71 -47.28
N ASN A 127 70.56 -31.68 -47.19
CA ASN A 127 71.57 -31.36 -48.22
C ASN A 127 72.52 -30.23 -47.78
N ALA A 128 73.49 -30.52 -46.91
CA ALA A 128 74.65 -29.64 -46.72
C ALA A 128 75.59 -29.83 -47.92
N LYS A 129 75.44 -28.96 -48.92
CA LYS A 129 76.32 -28.89 -50.09
C LYS A 129 77.72 -28.48 -49.65
N LYS A 130 78.64 -29.44 -49.65
CA LYS A 130 80.09 -29.26 -49.44
C LYS A 130 80.61 -28.12 -50.32
N GLN A 131 81.14 -27.07 -49.72
CA GLN A 131 82.09 -26.19 -50.38
C GLN A 131 83.44 -26.92 -50.44
N GLN A 132 83.88 -27.27 -51.65
CA GLN A 132 85.29 -27.44 -51.95
C GLN A 132 85.63 -26.62 -53.20
N ALA A 133 86.78 -25.98 -53.09
CA ALA A 133 87.31 -24.92 -53.96
C ALA A 133 87.71 -25.42 -55.35
N SER A 134 87.74 -24.48 -56.30
CA SER A 134 88.58 -24.55 -57.50
C SER A 134 89.10 -23.16 -57.86
N ASN A 135 90.44 -23.07 -57.91
CA ASN A 135 91.38 -22.08 -58.47
C ASN A 135 91.15 -20.59 -58.29
#